data_AF-A0A7K3E3E7-F1
#
_entry.id   AF-A0A7K3E3E7-F1
#
_cell.length_a   1.000
_cell.length_b   1.000
_cell.length_c   1.000
_cell.angle_alpha   90.00
_cell.angle_beta   90.00
_cell.angle_gamma   90.00
#
_symmetry.space_group_name_H-M   'P 1'
#
loop_
_entity.id
_entity.type
_entity.pdbx_description
1 polymer ?
#
loop_
_entity_poly.entity_id
_entity_poly.type
_entity_poly.pdbx_seq_one_letter_code
_entity_poly.pdbx_strand_id
1 'polypeptide(L)'
;MQHRGRHRRRRRGRALRASLAGTALALTAAATLISTSQAAGGSTPGSLTSLTSAGELRRLQLRETLTDPAELHRLARATGGPVGVEEVLRSANHAMRGEDDCFDSEKDNLPVEPVAVRAYCWEAGDAVSDKWTPRSVTTSRDNQVIAAGWSHTGVRSVPPGGGAANADRGGTDGADRDGTGLVPVDEKGLARVAFVDASDPANLAYRWVLLVVPTAGGQGFEGLRSRLGGMAWYDDKLIVTAQGPGGRQGRDDSLYVFDLARFLRADVTDSDAIGKADKPGKGAKAGKGWSAHHYRYALPAVASYSPPSGDGCDARDNDGVPCFGSLSLDRTSTPPTVVAGERFRPGREEPARVWRYALDVTGDRTGLLTTSGRRSDAVATEAYETEATGVRGVLAHRGDWYVEQAAENRDTHGSLWRQDEEGADAAKCPANESSGTSGADLESYACWGRHSASLSYSPETGEVWTLTDPVPERVLYAVRLRDVDSALG
;
A
#
# COMPACT_ATOMS: atom_id res chain seq x y z
N MET A 1 53.06 35.70 3.27
CA MET A 1 54.22 35.17 2.52
C MET A 1 55.17 34.53 3.52
N GLN A 2 55.58 33.28 3.24
CA GLN A 2 56.82 32.57 3.63
C GLN A 2 57.61 33.09 4.87
N HIS A 3 58.06 32.29 5.84
CA HIS A 3 58.77 31.02 5.71
C HIS A 3 59.00 30.40 7.12
N ARG A 4 59.09 29.07 7.11
CA ARG A 4 59.54 28.07 8.12
C ARG A 4 60.52 28.50 9.23
N GLY A 5 60.38 27.85 10.40
CA GLY A 5 61.45 27.68 11.40
C GLY A 5 61.24 26.42 12.25
N ARG A 6 62.29 25.61 12.39
CA ARG A 6 62.31 24.19 12.82
C ARG A 6 63.14 24.05 14.10
N HIS A 7 62.94 22.96 14.85
CA HIS A 7 63.80 22.39 15.93
C HIS A 7 63.68 23.07 17.32
N ARG A 8 63.79 22.41 18.48
CA ARG A 8 64.59 21.23 18.89
C ARG A 8 64.18 20.75 20.32
N ARG A 9 64.05 19.42 20.48
CA ARG A 9 64.61 18.53 21.55
C ARG A 9 64.40 18.79 23.08
N ARG A 10 64.07 17.64 23.71
CA ARG A 10 64.60 17.01 24.96
C ARG A 10 64.06 17.55 26.31
N ARG A 11 63.84 16.75 27.39
CA ARG A 11 64.41 15.45 27.84
C ARG A 11 63.64 14.94 29.09
N ARG A 12 63.69 13.61 29.34
CA ARG A 12 63.72 12.85 30.63
C ARG A 12 62.46 12.89 31.53
N GLY A 13 62.02 11.81 32.19
CA GLY A 13 62.52 10.44 32.34
C GLY A 13 61.84 9.70 33.52
N ARG A 14 62.23 8.44 33.71
CA ARG A 14 61.91 7.47 34.80
C ARG A 14 60.58 6.73 34.62
N ALA A 15 60.55 5.44 34.23
CA ALA A 15 61.10 4.21 34.83
C ALA A 15 60.40 3.79 36.13
N LEU A 16 59.53 2.79 36.03
CA LEU A 16 59.29 1.78 37.06
C LEU A 16 58.92 0.47 36.35
N ARG A 17 59.82 -0.51 36.46
CA ARG A 17 59.55 -1.93 36.23
C ARG A 17 59.02 -2.51 37.53
N ALA A 18 57.93 -3.25 37.46
CA ALA A 18 57.67 -4.36 38.37
C ALA A 18 57.18 -5.53 37.50
N SER A 19 57.83 -6.67 37.69
CA SER A 19 57.65 -7.93 36.97
C SER A 19 57.13 -9.00 37.94
N LEU A 20 56.55 -10.06 37.35
CA LEU A 20 56.14 -11.36 37.92
C LEU A 20 54.69 -11.36 38.46
N ALA A 21 53.82 -12.33 38.19
CA ALA A 21 53.87 -13.62 37.51
C ALA A 21 52.41 -13.88 37.00
N GLY A 22 52.15 -14.46 35.84
CA GLY A 22 52.19 -15.91 35.65
C GLY A 22 50.88 -16.58 36.11
N THR A 23 49.82 -16.54 35.30
CA THR A 23 48.68 -17.49 35.37
C THR A 23 47.93 -17.55 34.04
N ALA A 24 47.82 -18.78 33.52
CA ALA A 24 46.75 -19.36 32.71
C ALA A 24 46.40 -18.72 31.34
N LEU A 25 46.80 -19.46 30.30
CA LEU A 25 46.11 -19.53 29.02
C LEU A 25 44.63 -19.93 29.24
N ALA A 26 43.73 -18.97 29.06
CA ALA A 26 42.37 -19.22 28.62
C ALA A 26 42.12 -18.26 27.46
N LEU A 27 42.37 -18.72 26.24
CA LEU A 27 41.84 -18.12 25.03
C LEU A 27 40.32 -18.38 25.04
N THR A 28 39.57 -17.60 25.81
CA THR A 28 38.19 -17.31 25.44
C THR A 28 38.27 -16.47 24.19
N ALA A 29 38.17 -17.14 23.03
CA ALA A 29 37.76 -16.51 21.81
C ALA A 29 36.38 -15.90 22.09
N ALA A 30 36.36 -14.63 22.50
CA ALA A 30 35.21 -13.80 22.29
C ALA A 30 35.11 -13.67 20.77
N ALA A 31 34.30 -14.54 20.17
CA ALA A 31 33.78 -14.30 18.84
C ALA A 31 32.87 -13.06 18.96
N THR A 32 33.49 -11.88 18.97
CA THR A 32 32.84 -10.71 18.40
C THR A 32 32.66 -11.06 16.93
N LEU A 33 31.53 -11.70 16.62
CA LEU A 33 30.98 -11.69 15.27
C LEU A 33 30.70 -10.22 14.99
N ILE A 34 31.72 -9.54 14.47
CA ILE A 34 31.52 -8.39 13.61
C ILE A 34 30.73 -9.00 12.46
N SER A 35 29.41 -8.84 12.53
CA SER A 35 28.50 -9.22 11.44
C SER A 35 28.90 -8.34 10.26
N THR A 36 29.79 -8.87 9.44
CA THR A 36 30.10 -8.31 8.14
C THR A 36 28.90 -8.61 7.26
N SER A 37 28.18 -7.54 6.93
CA SER A 37 27.20 -7.38 5.85
C SER A 37 27.03 -8.62 4.96
N GLN A 38 25.96 -9.38 5.21
CA GLN A 38 25.47 -10.39 4.28
C GLN A 38 24.34 -9.73 3.48
N ALA A 39 24.67 -9.28 2.28
CA ALA A 39 23.71 -8.82 1.30
C ALA A 39 23.52 -9.92 0.26
N ALA A 40 22.38 -10.63 0.32
CA ALA A 40 21.66 -11.30 -0.77
C ALA A 40 20.56 -12.19 -0.13
N GLY A 41 19.30 -11.74 -0.18
CA GLY A 41 18.16 -12.38 0.47
C GLY A 41 18.04 -12.03 1.95
N GLY A 42 16.91 -11.43 2.36
CA GLY A 42 16.66 -11.19 3.78
C GLY A 42 16.71 -12.51 4.56
N SER A 43 17.17 -12.47 5.81
CA SER A 43 17.05 -13.63 6.71
C SER A 43 15.60 -14.12 6.74
N THR A 44 15.41 -15.43 6.75
CA THR A 44 14.07 -16.05 6.93
C THR A 44 13.38 -15.42 8.13
N PRO A 45 12.14 -14.90 8.00
CA PRO A 45 11.47 -14.18 9.08
C PRO A 45 11.03 -15.08 10.25
N GLY A 46 11.17 -16.40 10.12
CA GLY A 46 10.77 -17.35 11.16
C GLY A 46 9.26 -17.38 11.38
N SER A 47 8.83 -17.97 12.49
CA SER A 47 7.42 -18.08 12.82
C SER A 47 6.78 -16.75 13.23
N LEU A 48 5.46 -16.68 13.09
CA LEU A 48 4.63 -15.61 13.61
C LEU A 48 4.56 -15.67 15.15
N THR A 49 4.65 -14.51 15.78
CA THR A 49 4.46 -14.37 17.24
C THR A 49 3.07 -13.82 17.52
N SER A 50 2.24 -14.58 18.25
CA SER A 50 0.85 -14.19 18.53
C SER A 50 0.74 -12.97 19.46
N LEU A 51 -0.07 -11.99 19.06
CA LEU A 51 -0.40 -10.82 19.87
C LEU A 51 -1.73 -11.02 20.59
N THR A 52 -1.66 -11.36 21.88
CA THR A 52 -2.86 -11.71 22.68
C THR A 52 -3.16 -10.74 23.81
N SER A 53 -2.23 -9.83 24.15
CA SER A 53 -2.47 -8.92 25.28
C SER A 53 -3.54 -7.88 24.93
N ALA A 54 -4.40 -7.56 25.90
CA ALA A 54 -5.40 -6.50 25.72
C ALA A 54 -4.77 -5.13 25.41
N GLY A 55 -3.52 -4.91 25.83
CA GLY A 55 -2.77 -3.68 25.54
C GLY A 55 -2.41 -3.56 24.06
N GLU A 56 -1.94 -4.64 23.45
CA GLU A 56 -1.56 -4.70 22.03
C GLU A 56 -2.79 -4.68 21.13
N LEU A 57 -3.80 -5.51 21.41
CA LEU A 57 -5.03 -5.56 20.63
C LEU A 57 -5.79 -4.22 20.65
N ARG A 58 -5.73 -3.47 21.75
CA ARG A 58 -6.32 -2.12 21.84
C ARG A 58 -5.66 -1.11 20.90
N ARG A 59 -4.38 -1.30 20.51
CA ARG A 59 -3.71 -0.45 19.51
C ARG A 59 -4.25 -0.70 18.10
N LEU A 60 -4.85 -1.87 17.87
CA LEU A 60 -5.52 -2.26 16.62
C LEU A 60 -7.02 -1.92 16.63
N GLN A 61 -7.53 -1.26 17.68
CA GLN A 61 -8.94 -0.91 17.73
C GLN A 61 -9.24 0.25 16.78
N LEU A 62 -10.35 0.18 16.05
CA LEU A 62 -10.85 1.25 15.21
C LEU A 62 -12.25 1.69 15.62
N ARG A 63 -12.57 2.96 15.40
CA ARG A 63 -13.88 3.57 15.61
C ARG A 63 -14.59 3.74 14.27
N GLU A 64 -15.77 3.16 14.13
CA GLU A 64 -16.62 3.36 12.96
C GLU A 64 -17.25 4.76 12.96
N THR A 65 -17.25 5.38 11.78
CA THR A 65 -18.06 6.56 11.45
C THR A 65 -18.80 6.28 10.14
N LEU A 66 -20.13 6.16 10.20
CA LEU A 66 -20.96 6.00 9.02
C LEU A 66 -21.26 7.36 8.39
N THR A 67 -21.24 7.43 7.07
CA THR A 67 -21.75 8.60 6.34
C THR A 67 -23.27 8.60 6.40
N ASP A 68 -23.86 9.76 6.68
CA ASP A 68 -25.33 9.90 6.74
C ASP A 68 -25.96 9.49 5.39
N PRO A 69 -26.87 8.50 5.37
CA PRO A 69 -27.56 8.11 4.15
C PRO A 69 -28.26 9.28 3.45
N ALA A 70 -28.81 10.25 4.19
CA ALA A 70 -29.47 11.41 3.59
C ALA A 70 -28.50 12.32 2.84
N GLU A 71 -27.24 12.39 3.27
CA GLU A 71 -26.17 13.12 2.56
C GLU A 71 -25.81 12.42 1.24
N LEU A 72 -25.62 11.10 1.28
CA LEU A 72 -25.33 10.29 0.09
C LEU A 72 -26.47 10.40 -0.94
N HIS A 73 -27.73 10.31 -0.50
CA HIS A 73 -28.88 10.48 -1.39
C HIS A 73 -28.98 11.89 -2.00
N ARG A 74 -28.62 12.93 -1.24
CA ARG A 74 -28.59 14.31 -1.78
C ARG A 74 -27.53 14.46 -2.86
N LEU A 75 -26.31 13.97 -2.61
CA LEU A 75 -25.23 13.99 -3.59
C LEU A 75 -25.62 13.24 -4.85
N ALA A 76 -26.09 12.00 -4.70
CA ALA A 76 -26.50 11.18 -5.84
C ALA A 76 -27.57 11.87 -6.68
N ARG A 77 -28.62 12.45 -6.06
CA ARG A 77 -29.64 13.21 -6.81
C ARG A 77 -29.06 14.42 -7.53
N ALA A 78 -28.13 15.14 -6.91
CA ALA A 78 -27.52 16.32 -7.50
C ALA A 78 -26.60 15.98 -8.70
N THR A 79 -26.10 14.75 -8.79
CA THR A 79 -25.25 14.25 -9.88
C THR A 79 -25.98 13.33 -10.87
N GLY A 80 -27.32 13.38 -10.91
CA GLY A 80 -28.12 12.60 -11.88
C GLY A 80 -28.44 11.15 -11.48
N GLY A 81 -28.40 10.84 -10.18
CA GLY A 81 -28.62 9.51 -9.61
C GLY A 81 -27.33 8.70 -9.43
N PRO A 82 -27.32 7.70 -8.54
CA PRO A 82 -26.19 6.79 -8.39
C PRO A 82 -26.11 5.84 -9.60
N VAL A 83 -24.91 5.37 -9.91
CA VAL A 83 -24.68 4.29 -10.88
C VAL A 83 -23.85 3.16 -10.28
N GLY A 84 -23.98 1.97 -10.85
CA GLY A 84 -23.16 0.82 -10.49
C GLY A 84 -21.89 0.69 -11.33
N VAL A 85 -21.02 -0.22 -10.92
CA VAL A 85 -19.75 -0.54 -11.58
C VAL A 85 -19.92 -0.88 -13.07
N GLU A 86 -21.01 -1.53 -13.47
CA GLU A 86 -21.28 -1.88 -14.88
C GLU A 86 -21.32 -0.66 -15.81
N GLU A 87 -21.84 0.48 -15.36
CA GLU A 87 -21.84 1.70 -16.18
C GLU A 87 -20.43 2.27 -16.32
N VAL A 88 -19.63 2.18 -15.26
CA VAL A 88 -18.22 2.59 -15.27
C VAL A 88 -17.45 1.75 -16.30
N LEU A 89 -17.58 0.42 -16.24
CA LEU A 89 -16.91 -0.52 -17.15
C LEU A 89 -17.33 -0.31 -18.61
N ARG A 90 -18.63 -0.16 -18.89
CA ARG A 90 -19.14 0.13 -20.25
C ARG A 90 -18.60 1.45 -20.83
N SER A 91 -18.11 2.34 -19.97
CA SER A 91 -17.51 3.61 -20.35
C SER A 91 -15.99 3.63 -20.30
N ALA A 92 -15.35 2.47 -20.15
CA ALA A 92 -13.90 2.30 -20.26
C ALA A 92 -13.37 3.01 -21.51
N ASN A 93 -12.25 3.71 -21.33
CA ASN A 93 -11.65 4.55 -22.37
C ASN A 93 -10.13 4.41 -22.43
N HIS A 94 -9.59 3.44 -21.70
CA HIS A 94 -8.21 3.04 -21.70
C HIS A 94 -8.16 1.52 -21.90
N ALA A 95 -7.08 1.04 -22.50
CA ALA A 95 -6.83 -0.39 -22.70
C ALA A 95 -5.53 -0.78 -21.99
N MET A 96 -5.50 -2.00 -21.44
CA MET A 96 -4.23 -2.60 -21.01
C MET A 96 -3.58 -3.29 -22.20
N ARG A 97 -2.26 -3.34 -22.18
CA ARG A 97 -1.43 -4.11 -23.11
C ARG A 97 -1.28 -5.54 -22.59
N GLY A 98 -1.32 -6.52 -23.50
CA GLY A 98 -0.96 -7.89 -23.17
C GLY A 98 0.53 -8.04 -22.89
N GLU A 99 0.93 -9.19 -22.34
CA GLU A 99 2.32 -9.49 -21.98
C GLU A 99 3.30 -9.30 -23.16
N ASP A 100 2.93 -9.75 -24.36
CA ASP A 100 3.77 -9.62 -25.55
C ASP A 100 4.09 -8.15 -25.88
N ASP A 101 3.13 -7.25 -25.61
CA ASP A 101 3.23 -5.81 -25.85
C ASP A 101 3.81 -5.03 -24.65
N CYS A 102 4.17 -5.71 -23.55
CA CYS A 102 4.89 -5.11 -22.42
C CYS A 102 6.31 -4.71 -22.82
N PHE A 103 6.82 -3.63 -22.22
CA PHE A 103 8.22 -3.25 -22.32
C PHE A 103 9.11 -4.31 -21.64
N ASP A 104 10.37 -4.42 -22.08
CA ASP A 104 11.30 -5.40 -21.48
C ASP A 104 11.49 -5.14 -19.97
N SER A 105 11.56 -3.87 -19.58
CA SER A 105 11.62 -3.43 -18.18
C SER A 105 10.36 -3.75 -17.37
N GLU A 106 9.19 -3.94 -17.99
CA GLU A 106 8.00 -4.47 -17.32
C GLU A 106 8.16 -5.97 -17.04
N LYS A 107 8.65 -6.71 -18.04
CA LYS A 107 8.86 -8.17 -17.97
C LYS A 107 9.94 -8.53 -16.95
N ASP A 108 11.00 -7.72 -16.84
CA ASP A 108 12.08 -7.90 -15.86
C ASP A 108 11.61 -7.81 -14.39
N ASN A 109 10.41 -7.28 -14.14
CA ASN A 109 9.83 -7.21 -12.79
C ASN A 109 8.98 -8.42 -12.41
N LEU A 110 8.71 -9.34 -13.34
CA LEU A 110 7.93 -10.54 -13.08
C LEU A 110 8.68 -11.48 -12.11
N PRO A 111 7.95 -12.31 -11.34
CA PRO A 111 8.56 -13.29 -10.45
C PRO A 111 9.32 -14.34 -11.25
N VAL A 112 10.45 -14.80 -10.69
CA VAL A 112 11.26 -15.89 -11.23
C VAL A 112 10.62 -17.23 -10.89
N GLU A 113 10.24 -17.43 -9.63
CA GLU A 113 9.64 -18.66 -9.12
C GLU A 113 8.60 -18.35 -8.04
N PRO A 114 7.36 -18.84 -8.18
CA PRO A 114 6.78 -19.37 -9.41
C PRO A 114 6.58 -18.28 -10.48
N VAL A 115 6.61 -18.66 -11.75
CA VAL A 115 6.35 -17.76 -12.88
C VAL A 115 4.91 -17.23 -12.90
N ALA A 116 4.76 -15.99 -13.37
CA ALA A 116 3.44 -15.39 -13.59
C ALA A 116 2.63 -16.18 -14.62
N VAL A 117 1.34 -16.40 -14.34
CA VAL A 117 0.39 -17.03 -15.27
C VAL A 117 -0.39 -16.02 -16.10
N ARG A 118 -0.36 -14.75 -15.68
CA ARG A 118 -0.92 -13.60 -16.38
C ARG A 118 -0.05 -12.39 -16.13
N ALA A 119 0.20 -11.59 -17.16
CA ALA A 119 0.80 -10.27 -17.05
C ALA A 119 0.11 -9.30 -18.01
N TYR A 120 -0.20 -8.11 -17.49
CA TYR A 120 -0.80 -7.02 -18.23
C TYR A 120 -0.09 -5.74 -17.90
N CYS A 121 0.16 -4.92 -18.91
CA CYS A 121 0.83 -3.66 -18.75
C CYS A 121 -0.14 -2.51 -18.98
N TRP A 122 0.03 -1.43 -18.22
CA TRP A 122 -0.82 -0.25 -18.38
C TRP A 122 -0.59 0.40 -19.75
N GLU A 123 -1.53 1.21 -20.22
CA GLU A 123 -1.28 1.99 -21.43
C GLU A 123 -0.03 2.85 -21.26
N ALA A 124 0.68 3.14 -22.35
CA ALA A 124 2.01 3.74 -22.27
C ALA A 124 2.08 5.02 -21.42
N GLY A 125 1.06 5.88 -21.48
CA GLY A 125 1.01 7.12 -20.69
C GLY A 125 0.86 6.91 -19.18
N ASP A 126 0.04 5.93 -18.78
CA ASP A 126 -0.15 5.58 -17.37
C ASP A 126 1.03 4.74 -16.83
N ALA A 127 1.62 3.88 -17.67
CA ALA A 127 2.76 3.03 -17.31
C ALA A 127 4.00 3.84 -16.87
N VAL A 128 4.24 5.00 -17.48
CA VAL A 128 5.42 5.85 -17.20
C VAL A 128 5.11 7.06 -16.31
N SER A 129 3.88 7.17 -15.79
CA SER A 129 3.48 8.35 -15.02
C SER A 129 4.34 8.53 -13.76
N ASP A 130 4.90 9.73 -13.62
CA ASP A 130 5.61 10.18 -12.41
C ASP A 130 4.67 10.84 -11.39
N LYS A 131 3.44 11.17 -11.80
CA LYS A 131 2.42 11.79 -10.97
C LYS A 131 1.52 10.77 -10.29
N TRP A 132 1.10 9.75 -11.01
CA TRP A 132 0.24 8.70 -10.49
C TRP A 132 1.02 7.41 -10.38
N THR A 133 0.97 6.78 -9.22
CA THR A 133 1.68 5.51 -8.98
C THR A 133 0.67 4.47 -8.52
N PRO A 134 0.66 3.24 -9.09
CA PRO A 134 -0.15 2.15 -8.57
C PRO A 134 0.36 1.72 -7.20
N ARG A 135 -0.54 1.31 -6.32
CA ARG A 135 -0.23 1.08 -4.90
C ARG A 135 -0.85 -0.21 -4.37
N SER A 136 -2.01 -0.60 -4.89
CA SER A 136 -2.72 -1.79 -4.46
C SER A 136 -3.65 -2.33 -5.54
N VAL A 137 -3.96 -3.62 -5.46
CA VAL A 137 -4.91 -4.30 -6.33
C VAL A 137 -5.86 -5.14 -5.48
N THR A 138 -7.12 -5.22 -5.91
CA THR A 138 -8.08 -6.20 -5.42
C THR A 138 -8.96 -6.72 -6.53
N THR A 139 -9.61 -7.87 -6.32
CA THR A 139 -10.50 -8.50 -7.30
C THR A 139 -11.91 -8.70 -6.75
N SER A 140 -12.87 -8.54 -7.65
CA SER A 140 -14.24 -9.05 -7.47
C SER A 140 -14.23 -10.57 -7.24
N ARG A 141 -15.29 -11.10 -6.61
CA ARG A 141 -15.37 -12.53 -6.27
C ARG A 141 -15.30 -13.44 -7.48
N ASP A 142 -15.97 -13.05 -8.57
CA ASP A 142 -16.06 -13.77 -9.85
C ASP A 142 -14.92 -13.43 -10.81
N ASN A 143 -13.96 -12.62 -10.36
CA ASN A 143 -12.79 -12.17 -11.12
C ASN A 143 -13.15 -11.51 -12.47
N GLN A 144 -14.37 -10.97 -12.60
CA GLN A 144 -14.80 -10.22 -13.80
C GLN A 144 -14.32 -8.77 -13.77
N VAL A 145 -13.97 -8.27 -12.58
CA VAL A 145 -13.46 -6.91 -12.36
C VAL A 145 -12.22 -6.94 -11.48
N ILE A 146 -11.17 -6.27 -11.94
CA ILE A 146 -9.97 -5.98 -11.16
C ILE A 146 -9.99 -4.48 -10.82
N ALA A 147 -9.82 -4.15 -9.54
CA ALA A 147 -9.70 -2.77 -9.08
C ALA A 147 -8.24 -2.49 -8.70
N ALA A 148 -7.59 -1.55 -9.38
CA ALA A 148 -6.23 -1.12 -9.08
C ALA A 148 -6.23 0.29 -8.52
N GLY A 149 -5.71 0.48 -7.31
CA GLY A 149 -5.62 1.74 -6.61
C GLY A 149 -4.34 2.49 -6.93
N TRP A 150 -4.47 3.79 -7.17
CA TRP A 150 -3.39 4.69 -7.55
C TRP A 150 -3.41 5.95 -6.69
N SER A 151 -2.23 6.38 -6.25
CA SER A 151 -2.06 7.60 -5.48
C SER A 151 -1.30 8.65 -6.28
N HIS A 152 -1.72 9.90 -6.20
CA HIS A 152 -0.97 11.02 -6.74
C HIS A 152 0.26 11.32 -5.86
N THR A 153 1.39 11.65 -6.47
CA THR A 153 2.61 12.03 -5.77
C THR A 153 2.38 13.22 -4.84
N GLY A 154 3.07 13.22 -3.71
CA GLY A 154 2.89 14.21 -2.64
C GLY A 154 2.55 13.58 -1.27
N VAL A 155 2.08 12.33 -1.24
CA VAL A 155 2.11 11.49 -0.02
C VAL A 155 3.46 10.80 0.03
N ARG A 156 4.52 11.58 0.25
CA ARG A 156 5.89 11.11 -0.01
C ARG A 156 6.26 9.96 0.94
N SER A 157 6.35 8.75 0.40
CA SER A 157 7.34 7.75 0.84
C SER A 157 8.70 8.35 0.51
N VAL A 158 9.37 8.96 1.49
CA VAL A 158 10.68 9.60 1.29
C VAL A 158 11.72 8.50 1.01
N PRO A 159 12.43 8.51 -0.13
CA PRO A 159 13.56 7.62 -0.37
C PRO A 159 14.70 7.95 0.63
N PRO A 160 15.48 6.95 1.06
CA PRO A 160 16.59 7.18 1.99
C PRO A 160 17.68 8.00 1.30
N GLY A 161 18.13 9.10 1.93
CA GLY A 161 19.33 9.84 1.53
C GLY A 161 19.15 11.30 1.07
N GLY A 162 17.94 11.82 0.92
CA GLY A 162 17.71 13.23 0.57
C GLY A 162 17.39 14.08 1.80
N GLY A 163 18.36 14.81 2.34
CA GLY A 163 18.24 15.62 3.55
C GLY A 163 17.01 16.54 3.57
N ALA A 164 16.36 16.58 4.72
CA ALA A 164 15.37 17.58 5.07
C ALA A 164 16.05 18.96 5.16
N ALA A 165 16.00 19.71 4.06
CA ALA A 165 16.27 21.14 4.05
C ALA A 165 15.30 21.78 3.05
N ASN A 166 14.18 22.27 3.59
CA ASN A 166 13.27 23.31 3.09
C ASN A 166 11.82 22.96 3.47
N ALA A 167 11.58 22.84 4.77
CA ALA A 167 10.26 23.05 5.35
C ALA A 167 10.35 24.32 6.21
N ASP A 168 10.56 25.45 5.54
CA ASP A 168 10.23 26.78 6.05
C ASP A 168 10.48 27.81 4.95
N ARG A 169 9.43 28.04 4.15
CA ARG A 169 9.15 29.35 3.58
C ARG A 169 7.65 29.44 3.40
N GLY A 170 7.00 30.05 4.39
CA GLY A 170 5.79 30.80 4.12
C GLY A 170 6.11 31.79 3.00
N GLY A 171 5.58 31.52 1.82
CA GLY A 171 5.61 32.41 0.68
C GLY A 171 4.28 33.13 0.58
N THR A 172 4.14 34.24 1.29
CA THR A 172 3.34 35.34 0.78
C THR A 172 4.11 35.90 -0.42
N ASP A 173 3.72 35.56 -1.64
CA ASP A 173 4.05 36.36 -2.82
C ASP A 173 2.85 36.35 -3.75
N GLY A 174 2.45 37.55 -4.15
CA GLY A 174 1.14 37.83 -4.69
C GLY A 174 1.00 37.59 -6.19
N ALA A 175 -0.27 37.72 -6.59
CA ALA A 175 -0.79 37.91 -7.94
C ALA A 175 -0.76 36.66 -8.85
N ASP A 176 -1.92 36.04 -8.97
CA ASP A 176 -2.72 36.34 -10.16
C ASP A 176 -4.14 36.72 -9.75
N ARG A 177 -4.47 37.99 -10.00
CA ARG A 177 -5.85 38.46 -10.07
C ARG A 177 -6.36 38.12 -11.46
N ASP A 178 -6.62 36.84 -11.70
CA ASP A 178 -7.59 36.49 -12.72
C ASP A 178 -8.94 36.31 -12.00
N GLY A 179 -9.99 36.96 -12.50
CA GLY A 179 -11.29 37.11 -11.83
C GLY A 179 -12.11 35.82 -11.71
N THR A 180 -11.46 34.66 -11.76
CA THR A 180 -12.06 33.34 -11.55
C THR A 180 -11.77 32.95 -10.11
N GLY A 181 -12.78 32.92 -9.23
CA GLY A 181 -12.62 32.59 -7.81
C GLY A 181 -12.23 31.13 -7.50
N LEU A 182 -11.45 30.49 -8.37
CA LEU A 182 -11.01 29.10 -8.27
C LEU A 182 -9.68 29.06 -7.51
N VAL A 183 -9.74 28.58 -6.27
CA VAL A 183 -8.55 28.19 -5.50
C VAL A 183 -7.93 26.96 -6.20
N PRO A 184 -6.62 26.94 -6.52
CA PRO A 184 -5.97 25.77 -7.09
C PRO A 184 -6.18 24.55 -6.18
N VAL A 185 -6.61 23.42 -6.75
CA VAL A 185 -6.77 22.17 -5.99
C VAL A 185 -5.38 21.61 -5.68
N ASP A 186 -5.10 21.32 -4.41
CA ASP A 186 -3.92 20.54 -4.07
C ASP A 186 -4.13 19.09 -4.54
N GLU A 187 -3.47 18.66 -5.60
CA GLU A 187 -3.60 17.31 -6.15
C GLU A 187 -2.81 16.27 -5.33
N LYS A 188 -1.94 16.73 -4.43
CA LYS A 188 -1.03 15.87 -3.69
C LYS A 188 -1.81 14.84 -2.87
N GLY A 189 -1.55 13.58 -3.17
CA GLY A 189 -2.17 12.47 -2.48
C GLY A 189 -3.62 12.19 -2.76
N LEU A 190 -4.20 12.78 -3.82
CA LEU A 190 -5.45 12.26 -4.35
C LEU A 190 -5.34 10.77 -4.63
N ALA A 191 -6.43 10.05 -4.38
CA ALA A 191 -6.54 8.63 -4.63
C ALA A 191 -7.57 8.35 -5.73
N ARG A 192 -7.17 7.53 -6.71
CA ARG A 192 -8.04 7.07 -7.79
C ARG A 192 -7.98 5.55 -7.91
N VAL A 193 -9.01 4.96 -8.51
CA VAL A 193 -9.06 3.52 -8.80
C VAL A 193 -9.33 3.32 -10.29
N ALA A 194 -8.53 2.48 -10.93
CA ALA A 194 -8.87 1.89 -12.22
C ALA A 194 -9.79 0.69 -11.97
N PHE A 195 -11.02 0.76 -12.48
CA PHE A 195 -11.88 -0.40 -12.60
C PHE A 195 -11.63 -1.02 -13.97
N VAL A 196 -10.99 -2.19 -13.96
CA VAL A 196 -10.60 -2.95 -15.14
C VAL A 196 -11.65 -4.02 -15.41
N ASP A 197 -12.23 -4.00 -16.61
CA ASP A 197 -13.05 -5.08 -17.12
C ASP A 197 -12.15 -6.27 -17.46
N ALA A 198 -12.29 -7.35 -16.71
CA ALA A 198 -11.55 -8.59 -16.87
C ALA A 198 -12.44 -9.74 -17.40
N SER A 199 -13.64 -9.41 -17.91
CA SER A 199 -14.55 -10.40 -18.50
C SER A 199 -14.02 -11.02 -19.79
N ASP A 200 -13.17 -10.30 -20.52
CA ASP A 200 -12.34 -10.81 -21.60
C ASP A 200 -10.85 -10.64 -21.25
N PRO A 201 -10.18 -11.69 -20.71
CA PRO A 201 -8.78 -11.64 -20.33
C PRO A 201 -7.80 -11.34 -21.47
N ALA A 202 -8.23 -11.37 -22.74
CA ALA A 202 -7.39 -10.98 -23.87
C ALA A 202 -7.46 -9.48 -24.17
N ASN A 203 -8.50 -8.78 -23.70
CA ASN A 203 -8.79 -7.39 -24.07
C ASN A 203 -9.23 -6.57 -22.84
N LEU A 204 -8.35 -6.44 -21.85
CA LEU A 204 -8.63 -5.68 -20.64
C LEU A 204 -8.77 -4.18 -20.97
N ALA A 205 -9.88 -3.59 -20.53
CA ALA A 205 -10.16 -2.16 -20.66
C ALA A 205 -10.49 -1.58 -19.29
N TYR A 206 -10.19 -0.29 -19.06
CA TYR A 206 -10.40 0.31 -17.76
C TYR A 206 -10.90 1.75 -17.80
N ARG A 207 -11.47 2.15 -16.65
CA ARG A 207 -11.93 3.51 -16.38
C ARG A 207 -11.41 3.99 -15.05
N TRP A 208 -10.90 5.21 -15.03
CA TRP A 208 -10.50 5.90 -13.81
C TRP A 208 -11.71 6.46 -13.05
N VAL A 209 -11.69 6.28 -11.73
CA VAL A 209 -12.67 6.83 -10.79
C VAL A 209 -11.93 7.49 -9.63
N LEU A 210 -12.31 8.73 -9.29
CA LEU A 210 -11.76 9.43 -8.12
C LEU A 210 -12.43 8.96 -6.84
N LEU A 211 -11.65 8.63 -5.80
CA LEU A 211 -12.21 8.37 -4.47
C LEU A 211 -12.47 9.69 -3.76
N VAL A 212 -13.66 9.86 -3.19
CA VAL A 212 -14.07 11.12 -2.56
C VAL A 212 -14.73 10.92 -1.19
N VAL A 213 -14.65 11.94 -0.35
CA VAL A 213 -15.34 12.00 0.95
C VAL A 213 -16.45 13.05 0.86
N PRO A 214 -17.72 12.67 1.13
CA PRO A 214 -18.82 13.63 1.21
C PRO A 214 -18.54 14.74 2.22
N THR A 215 -18.87 15.98 1.86
CA THR A 215 -18.85 17.09 2.83
C THR A 215 -20.13 17.11 3.66
N ALA A 216 -20.02 17.64 4.88
CA ALA A 216 -21.14 17.74 5.81
C ALA A 216 -22.38 18.38 5.14
N GLY A 217 -23.55 17.77 5.37
CA GLY A 217 -24.81 18.16 4.76
C GLY A 217 -25.01 17.67 3.32
N GLY A 218 -24.09 16.88 2.77
CA GLY A 218 -24.19 16.31 1.41
C GLY A 218 -24.24 17.38 0.32
N GLN A 219 -23.57 18.51 0.55
CA GLN A 219 -23.57 19.66 -0.36
C GLN A 219 -22.43 19.65 -1.37
N GLY A 220 -21.44 18.78 -1.18
CA GLY A 220 -20.27 18.60 -2.00
C GLY A 220 -19.49 17.35 -1.60
N PHE A 221 -18.31 17.20 -2.19
CA PHE A 221 -17.36 16.17 -1.81
C PHE A 221 -15.95 16.68 -2.06
N GLU A 222 -14.98 16.10 -1.36
CA GLU A 222 -13.55 16.38 -1.47
C GLU A 222 -12.79 15.12 -1.88
N GLY A 223 -11.63 15.28 -2.51
CA GLY A 223 -10.81 14.14 -2.91
C GLY A 223 -10.21 13.42 -1.69
N LEU A 224 -10.35 12.09 -1.65
CA LEU A 224 -9.74 11.27 -0.61
C LEU A 224 -8.22 11.38 -0.70
N ARG A 225 -7.57 11.57 0.45
CA ARG A 225 -6.11 11.54 0.56
C ARG A 225 -5.63 10.19 1.06
N SER A 226 -4.84 9.50 0.25
CA SER A 226 -4.40 8.16 0.58
C SER A 226 -3.13 7.76 -0.19
N ARG A 227 -2.23 6.98 0.46
CA ARG A 227 -1.17 6.24 -0.25
C ARG A 227 -1.70 4.97 -0.91
N LEU A 228 -2.95 4.62 -0.64
CA LEU A 228 -3.65 3.46 -1.17
C LEU A 228 -2.83 2.18 -1.02
N GLY A 229 -2.13 2.04 0.12
CA GLY A 229 -1.25 0.90 0.38
C GLY A 229 -2.00 -0.43 0.37
N GLY A 230 -3.29 -0.43 0.71
CA GLY A 230 -4.13 -1.61 0.69
C GLY A 230 -5.55 -1.38 0.19
N MET A 231 -6.10 -2.40 -0.48
CA MET A 231 -7.48 -2.48 -0.93
C MET A 231 -8.03 -3.90 -0.70
N ALA A 232 -9.29 -3.99 -0.27
CA ALA A 232 -10.01 -5.24 -0.16
C ALA A 232 -11.44 -5.07 -0.68
N TRP A 233 -11.87 -5.97 -1.58
CA TRP A 233 -13.22 -5.96 -2.15
C TRP A 233 -14.04 -7.16 -1.66
N TYR A 234 -15.09 -6.86 -0.88
CA TYR A 234 -16.10 -7.83 -0.48
C TYR A 234 -17.50 -7.41 -0.97
N ASP A 235 -18.13 -8.27 -1.77
CA ASP A 235 -19.48 -8.06 -2.33
C ASP A 235 -19.61 -6.72 -3.09
N ASP A 236 -20.38 -5.75 -2.59
CA ASP A 236 -20.53 -4.41 -3.16
C ASP A 236 -19.63 -3.37 -2.47
N LYS A 237 -18.78 -3.77 -1.52
CA LYS A 237 -17.92 -2.88 -0.75
C LYS A 237 -16.47 -2.96 -1.19
N LEU A 238 -15.88 -1.79 -1.37
CA LEU A 238 -14.45 -1.59 -1.53
C LEU A 238 -13.89 -0.88 -0.30
N ILE A 239 -12.97 -1.54 0.40
CA ILE A 239 -12.31 -1.02 1.60
C ILE A 239 -10.89 -0.64 1.22
N VAL A 240 -10.46 0.57 1.60
CA VAL A 240 -9.13 1.09 1.25
C VAL A 240 -8.45 1.69 2.48
N THR A 241 -7.13 1.63 2.52
CA THR A 241 -6.35 2.43 3.47
C THR A 241 -6.43 3.91 3.09
N ALA A 242 -6.45 4.80 4.06
CA ALA A 242 -6.35 6.25 3.82
C ALA A 242 -5.90 7.02 5.06
N GLN A 243 -5.70 8.32 4.88
CA GLN A 243 -5.46 9.25 5.97
C GLN A 243 -6.78 9.57 6.69
N GLY A 244 -6.78 9.47 8.03
CA GLY A 244 -7.92 9.89 8.84
C GLY A 244 -8.15 11.41 8.82
N PRO A 245 -9.35 11.90 9.21
CA PRO A 245 -9.69 13.33 9.24
C PRO A 245 -8.80 14.20 10.15
N GLY A 246 -8.06 13.58 11.08
CA GLY A 246 -7.04 14.23 11.93
C GLY A 246 -5.62 13.68 11.70
N GLY A 247 -5.43 12.83 10.69
CA GLY A 247 -4.17 12.16 10.41
C GLY A 247 -3.10 13.17 9.99
N ARG A 248 -1.84 12.87 10.30
CA ARG A 248 -0.70 13.64 9.80
C ARG A 248 -0.43 13.27 8.35
N GLN A 249 -0.11 14.27 7.53
CA GLN A 249 0.19 14.07 6.10
C GLN A 249 1.24 12.97 5.90
N GLY A 250 1.00 12.07 4.95
CA GLY A 250 1.95 11.00 4.63
C GLY A 250 1.68 9.65 5.30
N ARG A 251 0.57 9.49 6.03
CA ARG A 251 0.30 8.30 6.85
C ARG A 251 -1.12 7.78 6.62
N ASP A 252 -1.22 6.46 6.49
CA ASP A 252 -2.51 5.78 6.38
C ASP A 252 -2.75 5.09 7.72
N ASP A 253 -3.62 5.68 8.53
CA ASP A 253 -3.98 5.21 9.87
C ASP A 253 -5.46 4.80 9.94
N SER A 254 -6.20 4.99 8.85
CA SER A 254 -7.64 4.80 8.79
C SER A 254 -8.03 3.95 7.58
N LEU A 255 -9.23 3.37 7.64
CA LEU A 255 -9.86 2.67 6.53
C LEU A 255 -11.07 3.46 6.06
N TYR A 256 -11.32 3.49 4.76
CA TYR A 256 -12.55 4.04 4.17
C TYR A 256 -13.24 2.96 3.35
N VAL A 257 -14.57 2.92 3.46
CA VAL A 257 -15.41 1.98 2.72
C VAL A 257 -16.20 2.74 1.67
N PHE A 258 -16.28 2.16 0.49
CA PHE A 258 -17.02 2.65 -0.65
C PHE A 258 -18.03 1.60 -1.10
N ASP A 259 -19.20 2.06 -1.56
CA ASP A 259 -20.28 1.21 -2.10
C ASP A 259 -20.28 1.31 -3.63
N LEU A 260 -20.00 0.20 -4.29
CA LEU A 260 -19.86 0.09 -5.74
C LEU A 260 -21.19 0.16 -6.50
N ALA A 261 -22.31 0.38 -5.81
CA ALA A 261 -23.58 0.77 -6.40
C ALA A 261 -23.82 2.30 -6.39
N ARG A 262 -22.86 3.10 -5.88
CA ARG A 262 -23.06 4.55 -5.60
C ARG A 262 -22.10 5.49 -6.31
N PHE A 263 -21.60 5.12 -7.48
CA PHE A 263 -20.78 6.03 -8.28
C PHE A 263 -21.58 7.29 -8.65
N LEU A 264 -20.95 8.44 -8.54
CA LEU A 264 -21.46 9.76 -8.91
C LEU A 264 -20.93 10.14 -10.30
N ARG A 265 -21.75 10.80 -11.12
CA ARG A 265 -21.31 11.34 -12.42
C ARG A 265 -20.82 12.78 -12.27
N ALA A 266 -19.63 13.06 -12.78
CA ALA A 266 -19.13 14.40 -13.03
C ALA A 266 -19.44 14.78 -14.48
N ASP A 267 -20.17 15.88 -14.66
CA ASP A 267 -20.60 16.40 -15.96
C ASP A 267 -19.69 17.53 -16.49
N VAL A 268 -18.73 17.95 -15.67
CA VAL A 268 -17.61 18.84 -16.02
C VAL A 268 -16.31 18.06 -15.90
N THR A 269 -15.77 17.60 -17.03
CA THR A 269 -14.52 16.79 -17.09
C THR A 269 -13.30 17.58 -17.57
N ASP A 270 -13.47 18.84 -17.92
CA ASP A 270 -12.42 19.79 -18.31
C ASP A 270 -12.12 20.77 -17.16
N SER A 271 -11.99 20.24 -15.95
CA SER A 271 -11.75 21.04 -14.74
C SER A 271 -10.95 20.27 -13.70
N ASP A 272 -9.99 20.97 -13.08
CA ASP A 272 -9.25 20.49 -11.91
C ASP A 272 -10.09 20.56 -10.62
N ALA A 273 -11.30 21.13 -10.65
CA ALA A 273 -12.15 21.24 -9.47
C ALA A 273 -12.61 19.87 -8.97
N ILE A 274 -12.86 19.77 -7.67
CA ILE A 274 -13.50 18.60 -7.05
C ILE A 274 -14.78 19.09 -6.34
N GLY A 275 -15.90 18.42 -6.62
CA GLY A 275 -17.21 18.81 -6.12
C GLY A 275 -17.92 19.75 -7.10
N LYS A 276 -18.54 20.82 -6.57
CA LYS A 276 -19.27 21.78 -7.41
C LYS A 276 -18.30 22.60 -8.25
N ALA A 277 -18.55 22.65 -9.55
CA ALA A 277 -17.80 23.45 -10.51
C ALA A 277 -18.55 24.75 -10.86
N ASP A 278 -17.83 25.82 -11.15
CA ASP A 278 -18.44 27.12 -11.50
C ASP A 278 -19.08 27.14 -12.89
N LYS A 279 -18.70 26.20 -13.76
CA LYS A 279 -19.28 26.04 -15.09
C LYS A 279 -20.46 25.05 -15.04
N PRO A 280 -21.52 25.26 -15.86
CA PRO A 280 -22.55 24.24 -16.04
C PRO A 280 -21.95 23.01 -16.74
N GLY A 281 -22.41 21.82 -16.37
CA GLY A 281 -22.04 20.59 -17.05
C GLY A 281 -22.61 20.48 -18.46
N LYS A 282 -22.00 19.63 -19.29
CA LYS A 282 -22.50 19.37 -20.65
C LYS A 282 -23.91 18.75 -20.57
N GLY A 283 -24.91 19.48 -21.04
CA GLY A 283 -26.32 19.04 -21.06
C GLY A 283 -27.15 19.46 -19.83
N ALA A 284 -26.61 20.27 -18.91
CA ALA A 284 -27.35 20.76 -17.74
C ALA A 284 -28.42 21.80 -18.13
N LYS A 285 -29.65 21.66 -17.59
CA LYS A 285 -30.79 22.55 -17.90
C LYS A 285 -30.78 23.88 -17.12
N ALA A 286 -29.98 24.01 -16.07
CA ALA A 286 -29.56 25.24 -15.37
C ALA A 286 -28.77 24.84 -14.10
N GLY A 287 -27.77 25.62 -13.68
CA GLY A 287 -27.02 25.41 -12.44
C GLY A 287 -25.52 25.13 -12.61
N LYS A 288 -24.80 25.09 -11.49
CA LYS A 288 -23.37 24.71 -11.40
C LYS A 288 -23.22 23.20 -11.66
N GLY A 289 -22.24 22.80 -12.46
CA GLY A 289 -21.92 21.40 -12.73
C GLY A 289 -21.12 20.74 -11.60
N TRP A 290 -20.75 19.50 -11.81
CA TRP A 290 -19.95 18.67 -10.91
C TRP A 290 -18.68 18.21 -11.60
N SER A 291 -17.57 18.42 -10.92
CA SER A 291 -16.24 17.99 -11.36
C SER A 291 -15.66 17.00 -10.37
N ALA A 292 -14.91 16.03 -10.90
CA ALA A 292 -14.15 15.08 -10.13
C ALA A 292 -12.71 15.06 -10.63
N HIS A 293 -12.05 16.23 -10.70
CA HIS A 293 -10.66 16.37 -11.18
C HIS A 293 -10.44 15.66 -12.53
N HIS A 294 -11.10 16.14 -13.58
CA HIS A 294 -11.14 15.54 -14.93
C HIS A 294 -11.78 14.15 -15.07
N TYR A 295 -11.99 13.42 -13.99
CA TYR A 295 -12.64 12.11 -14.04
C TYR A 295 -14.14 12.25 -14.27
N ARG A 296 -14.71 11.30 -15.00
CA ARG A 296 -16.17 11.23 -15.27
C ARG A 296 -16.95 10.69 -14.07
N TYR A 297 -16.28 9.95 -13.19
CA TYR A 297 -16.92 9.35 -12.02
C TYR A 297 -16.13 9.65 -10.75
N ALA A 298 -16.87 9.86 -9.68
CA ALA A 298 -16.36 9.87 -8.32
C ALA A 298 -17.07 8.77 -7.51
N LEU A 299 -16.37 8.17 -6.56
CA LEU A 299 -16.93 7.16 -5.67
C LEU A 299 -16.90 7.68 -4.23
N PRO A 300 -18.06 7.99 -3.63
CA PRO A 300 -18.13 8.58 -2.29
C PRO A 300 -18.00 7.50 -1.21
N ALA A 301 -17.22 7.82 -0.17
CA ALA A 301 -17.13 6.97 1.02
C ALA A 301 -18.49 6.87 1.71
N VAL A 302 -18.81 5.67 2.20
CA VAL A 302 -20.03 5.36 2.96
C VAL A 302 -19.76 5.08 4.44
N ALA A 303 -18.52 4.76 4.77
CA ALA A 303 -18.06 4.59 6.15
C ALA A 303 -16.55 4.86 6.23
N SER A 304 -16.07 5.16 7.44
CA SER A 304 -14.66 5.17 7.78
C SER A 304 -14.41 4.51 9.13
N TYR A 305 -13.19 4.02 9.31
CA TYR A 305 -12.70 3.43 10.55
C TYR A 305 -11.38 4.09 10.92
N SER A 306 -11.32 4.75 12.06
CA SER A 306 -10.12 5.49 12.49
C SER A 306 -9.72 5.17 13.93
N PRO A 307 -8.45 5.38 14.33
CA PRO A 307 -8.01 5.08 15.69
C PRO A 307 -8.78 5.91 16.73
N PRO A 308 -9.31 5.31 17.82
CA PRO A 308 -10.14 6.01 18.80
C PRO A 308 -9.46 7.17 19.54
N SER A 309 -8.13 7.14 19.67
CA SER A 309 -7.37 8.22 20.32
C SER A 309 -7.30 9.48 19.47
N GLY A 310 -7.59 9.39 18.17
CA GLY A 310 -7.36 10.48 17.21
C GLY A 310 -5.89 10.73 16.90
N ASP A 311 -4.97 10.05 17.60
CA ASP A 311 -3.54 10.07 17.29
C ASP A 311 -3.29 9.24 16.04
N GLY A 312 -2.67 9.86 15.03
CA GLY A 312 -2.24 9.13 13.84
C GLY A 312 -1.07 8.20 14.13
N CYS A 313 -0.92 7.16 13.32
CA CYS A 313 0.17 6.19 13.43
C CYS A 313 1.56 6.85 13.31
N ASP A 314 2.63 6.17 13.75
CA ASP A 314 4.02 6.56 13.44
C ASP A 314 4.84 5.41 12.87
N ALA A 315 5.09 5.45 11.56
CA ALA A 315 5.91 4.46 10.86
C ALA A 315 7.42 4.52 11.20
N ARG A 316 7.83 5.22 12.28
CA ARG A 316 9.23 5.31 12.74
C ARG A 316 9.53 4.39 13.93
N ASP A 317 8.51 3.99 14.68
CA ASP A 317 8.59 3.17 15.91
C ASP A 317 7.40 2.18 15.99
N ASN A 318 7.59 1.03 16.64
CA ASN A 318 6.53 0.00 16.80
C ASN A 318 5.69 0.18 18.10
N ASP A 319 5.89 1.27 18.84
CA ASP A 319 5.29 1.44 20.18
C ASP A 319 3.87 2.03 20.17
N GLY A 320 3.30 2.30 18.99
CA GLY A 320 2.05 3.06 18.81
C GLY A 320 0.95 2.37 17.98
N VAL A 321 0.03 3.20 17.46
CA VAL A 321 -1.00 2.81 16.49
C VAL A 321 -0.30 2.38 15.19
N PRO A 322 -0.57 1.16 14.67
CA PRO A 322 0.06 0.72 13.43
C PRO A 322 -0.35 1.56 12.23
N CYS A 323 0.61 1.80 11.33
CA CYS A 323 0.30 2.36 10.03
C CYS A 323 -0.16 1.26 9.09
N PHE A 324 -1.34 1.42 8.47
CA PHE A 324 -1.79 0.49 7.44
C PHE A 324 -0.85 0.53 6.22
N GLY A 325 -0.35 -0.64 5.86
CA GLY A 325 0.58 -0.83 4.76
C GLY A 325 -0.02 -1.51 3.56
N SER A 326 -0.77 -2.58 3.81
CA SER A 326 -1.46 -3.39 2.82
C SER A 326 -2.77 -3.91 3.38
N LEU A 327 -3.69 -4.26 2.49
CA LEU A 327 -4.93 -4.93 2.80
C LEU A 327 -5.15 -6.04 1.78
N SER A 328 -5.82 -7.09 2.23
CA SER A 328 -6.39 -8.12 1.36
C SER A 328 -7.63 -8.70 2.03
N LEU A 329 -8.21 -9.72 1.40
CA LEU A 329 -9.43 -10.34 1.87
C LEU A 329 -9.24 -11.85 1.98
N ASP A 330 -9.43 -12.36 3.19
CA ASP A 330 -9.57 -13.78 3.44
C ASP A 330 -11.06 -14.16 3.40
N ARG A 331 -11.44 -14.88 2.35
CA ARG A 331 -12.79 -15.41 2.16
C ARG A 331 -12.96 -16.82 2.74
N THR A 332 -11.89 -17.41 3.24
CA THR A 332 -11.86 -18.77 3.80
C THR A 332 -12.09 -18.77 5.31
N SER A 333 -11.84 -17.65 5.99
CA SER A 333 -12.29 -17.41 7.36
C SER A 333 -13.81 -17.33 7.46
N THR A 334 -14.34 -17.60 8.66
CA THR A 334 -15.78 -17.53 8.96
C THR A 334 -16.03 -16.71 10.23
N PRO A 335 -16.61 -15.49 10.14
CA PRO A 335 -16.94 -14.78 8.89
C PRO A 335 -15.67 -14.40 8.09
N PRO A 336 -15.80 -14.03 6.80
CA PRO A 336 -14.70 -13.48 6.02
C PRO A 336 -14.04 -12.28 6.72
N THR A 337 -12.75 -12.08 6.50
CA THR A 337 -11.96 -11.08 7.22
C THR A 337 -11.13 -10.21 6.29
N VAL A 338 -11.08 -8.91 6.57
CA VAL A 338 -10.08 -8.00 5.98
C VAL A 338 -8.77 -8.23 6.68
N VAL A 339 -7.74 -8.61 5.93
CA VAL A 339 -6.38 -8.86 6.41
C VAL A 339 -5.57 -7.59 6.20
N ALA A 340 -4.77 -7.20 7.18
CA ALA A 340 -3.99 -5.98 7.17
C ALA A 340 -2.54 -6.25 7.56
N GLY A 341 -1.63 -5.52 6.92
CA GLY A 341 -0.21 -5.55 7.21
C GLY A 341 0.29 -4.16 7.59
N GLU A 342 1.19 -4.09 8.56
CA GLU A 342 1.79 -2.84 8.98
C GLU A 342 2.82 -2.33 7.98
N ARG A 343 2.91 -1.01 7.85
CA ARG A 343 4.00 -0.35 7.12
C ARG A 343 5.01 0.31 8.04
N PHE A 344 6.25 -0.15 7.91
CA PHE A 344 7.43 0.60 8.33
C PHE A 344 8.12 1.32 7.16
N ARG A 345 8.96 2.31 7.48
CA ARG A 345 9.85 2.91 6.49
C ARG A 345 10.86 1.86 6.00
N PRO A 346 11.29 1.88 4.73
CA PRO A 346 12.35 0.98 4.24
C PRO A 346 13.66 1.11 5.05
N GLY A 347 14.44 0.02 5.14
CA GLY A 347 15.74 0.00 5.83
C GLY A 347 15.64 -0.04 7.36
N ARG A 348 14.53 -0.57 7.85
CA ARG A 348 14.18 -0.72 9.25
C ARG A 348 14.12 -2.21 9.56
N GLU A 349 14.71 -2.59 10.69
CA GLU A 349 14.78 -3.97 11.18
C GLU A 349 13.63 -4.26 12.17
N GLU A 350 12.77 -3.26 12.44
CA GLU A 350 11.64 -3.40 13.35
C GLU A 350 10.63 -4.45 12.81
N PRO A 351 10.17 -5.39 13.66
CA PRO A 351 9.16 -6.38 13.30
C PRO A 351 7.87 -5.72 12.81
N ALA A 352 7.25 -6.30 11.79
CA ALA A 352 5.96 -5.86 11.27
C ALA A 352 4.79 -6.60 11.94
N ARG A 353 3.66 -5.92 12.11
CA ARG A 353 2.41 -6.57 12.53
C ARG A 353 1.57 -6.99 11.33
N VAL A 354 0.91 -8.13 11.44
CA VAL A 354 -0.15 -8.60 10.54
C VAL A 354 -1.38 -8.95 11.37
N TRP A 355 -2.58 -8.56 10.92
CA TRP A 355 -3.81 -8.76 11.70
C TRP A 355 -5.04 -8.79 10.81
N ARG A 356 -6.19 -9.16 11.36
CA ARG A 356 -7.45 -9.21 10.60
C ARG A 356 -8.68 -8.73 11.37
N TYR A 357 -9.59 -8.09 10.65
CA TYR A 357 -10.91 -7.67 11.15
C TYR A 357 -12.02 -8.50 10.49
N ALA A 358 -12.95 -9.03 11.29
CA ALA A 358 -14.13 -9.70 10.77
C ALA A 358 -15.05 -8.75 10.01
N LEU A 359 -15.56 -9.20 8.86
CA LEU A 359 -16.63 -8.52 8.13
C LEU A 359 -17.99 -8.91 8.70
N ASP A 360 -18.88 -7.93 8.74
CA ASP A 360 -20.29 -8.14 8.97
C ASP A 360 -20.92 -8.73 7.70
N VAL A 361 -21.73 -9.77 7.86
CA VAL A 361 -22.42 -10.50 6.78
C VAL A 361 -23.94 -10.40 6.92
N THR A 362 -24.41 -9.49 7.77
CA THR A 362 -25.83 -9.36 8.11
C THR A 362 -26.44 -8.07 7.57
N GLY A 363 -27.57 -8.22 6.87
CA GLY A 363 -28.44 -7.11 6.48
C GLY A 363 -27.72 -5.96 5.76
N ASP A 364 -28.03 -4.73 6.18
CA ASP A 364 -27.49 -3.48 5.64
C ASP A 364 -26.03 -3.22 6.00
N ARG A 365 -25.45 -4.01 6.92
CA ARG A 365 -24.05 -3.92 7.31
C ARG A 365 -23.11 -4.82 6.49
N THR A 366 -23.65 -5.63 5.59
CA THR A 366 -22.86 -6.54 4.75
C THR A 366 -21.66 -5.82 4.10
N GLY A 367 -20.45 -6.36 4.34
CA GLY A 367 -19.19 -5.81 3.82
C GLY A 367 -18.59 -4.67 4.64
N LEU A 368 -19.21 -4.25 5.75
CA LEU A 368 -18.61 -3.39 6.77
C LEU A 368 -17.81 -4.22 7.78
N LEU A 369 -16.94 -3.58 8.56
CA LEU A 369 -16.30 -4.28 9.68
C LEU A 369 -17.35 -4.58 10.76
N THR A 370 -17.20 -5.74 11.40
CA THR A 370 -17.98 -6.08 12.59
C THR A 370 -17.60 -5.10 13.70
N THR A 371 -18.61 -4.47 14.30
CA THR A 371 -18.41 -3.54 15.41
C THR A 371 -19.07 -4.06 16.68
N SER A 372 -18.57 -3.62 17.82
CA SER A 372 -19.04 -4.03 19.13
C SER A 372 -19.26 -2.83 20.06
N GLY A 373 -20.10 -3.05 21.06
CA GLY A 373 -20.39 -2.06 22.10
C GLY A 373 -21.17 -0.84 21.62
N ARG A 374 -21.45 0.08 22.56
CA ARG A 374 -22.22 1.32 22.29
C ARG A 374 -21.48 2.34 21.42
N ARG A 375 -20.21 2.08 21.17
CA ARG A 375 -19.28 2.99 20.53
C ARG A 375 -18.94 2.59 19.11
N SER A 376 -19.49 1.49 18.60
CA SER A 376 -19.23 0.95 17.27
C SER A 376 -17.72 0.75 17.04
N ASP A 377 -17.09 0.06 17.99
CA ASP A 377 -15.66 -0.22 17.96
C ASP A 377 -15.42 -1.52 17.17
N ALA A 378 -14.61 -1.46 16.11
CA ALA A 378 -14.09 -2.64 15.40
C ALA A 378 -12.79 -3.09 16.06
N VAL A 379 -12.67 -4.38 16.34
CA VAL A 379 -11.54 -4.98 17.07
C VAL A 379 -10.91 -6.07 16.20
N ALA A 380 -9.58 -6.11 16.18
CA ALA A 380 -8.86 -7.18 15.49
C ALA A 380 -9.23 -8.54 16.11
N THR A 381 -9.55 -9.51 15.26
CA THR A 381 -9.95 -10.87 15.68
C THR A 381 -8.75 -11.80 15.84
N GLU A 382 -7.65 -11.50 15.17
CA GLU A 382 -6.37 -12.19 15.24
C GLU A 382 -5.26 -11.23 14.83
N ALA A 383 -4.11 -11.32 15.48
CA ALA A 383 -2.96 -10.46 15.23
C ALA A 383 -1.64 -11.17 15.58
N TYR A 384 -0.62 -10.88 14.79
CA TYR A 384 0.72 -11.45 14.91
C TYR A 384 1.79 -10.40 14.66
N GLU A 385 2.98 -10.63 15.21
CA GLU A 385 4.23 -10.04 14.76
C GLU A 385 4.97 -10.99 13.82
N THR A 386 5.60 -10.42 12.80
CA THR A 386 6.52 -11.10 11.87
C THR A 386 7.85 -10.34 11.85
N GLU A 387 8.95 -11.07 11.82
CA GLU A 387 10.29 -10.49 11.63
C GLU A 387 10.57 -10.17 10.14
N ALA A 388 9.59 -10.36 9.25
CA ALA A 388 9.69 -9.94 7.86
C ALA A 388 9.80 -8.41 7.81
N THR A 389 10.90 -7.92 7.24
CA THR A 389 11.14 -6.48 7.12
C THR A 389 10.57 -5.95 5.81
N GLY A 390 10.29 -4.65 5.77
CA GLY A 390 9.93 -3.99 4.51
C GLY A 390 8.60 -4.44 3.88
N VAL A 391 7.73 -5.13 4.62
CA VAL A 391 6.44 -5.69 4.17
C VAL A 391 5.65 -4.75 3.24
N ARG A 392 5.20 -5.32 2.13
CA ARG A 392 4.55 -4.63 1.00
C ARG A 392 3.16 -5.16 0.67
N GLY A 393 2.87 -6.38 1.08
CA GLY A 393 1.63 -7.10 0.79
C GLY A 393 1.42 -8.19 1.83
N VAL A 394 0.16 -8.45 2.17
CA VAL A 394 -0.21 -9.55 3.06
C VAL A 394 -1.47 -10.21 2.54
N LEU A 395 -1.56 -11.52 2.66
CA LEU A 395 -2.73 -12.33 2.37
C LEU A 395 -2.89 -13.40 3.44
N ALA A 396 -4.11 -13.67 3.89
CA ALA A 396 -4.41 -14.88 4.65
C ALA A 396 -5.30 -15.80 3.81
N HIS A 397 -4.99 -17.09 3.83
CA HIS A 397 -5.76 -18.11 3.12
C HIS A 397 -5.65 -19.44 3.85
N ARG A 398 -6.79 -20.01 4.26
CA ARG A 398 -6.89 -21.32 4.93
C ARG A 398 -6.03 -21.48 6.19
N GLY A 399 -5.74 -20.39 6.88
CA GLY A 399 -4.93 -20.36 8.10
C GLY A 399 -3.48 -19.93 7.88
N ASP A 400 -3.00 -19.99 6.65
CA ASP A 400 -1.65 -19.54 6.29
C ASP A 400 -1.61 -18.03 6.02
N TRP A 401 -0.49 -17.39 6.37
CA TRP A 401 -0.22 -15.98 6.10
C TRP A 401 0.87 -15.84 5.03
N TYR A 402 0.54 -15.21 3.92
CA TYR A 402 1.49 -14.91 2.85
C TYR A 402 1.96 -13.46 2.99
N VAL A 403 3.26 -13.27 3.23
CA VAL A 403 3.87 -11.96 3.49
C VAL A 403 4.86 -11.63 2.38
N GLU A 404 4.54 -10.57 1.64
CA GLU A 404 5.39 -10.04 0.59
C GLU A 404 6.46 -9.13 1.21
N GLN A 405 7.71 -9.57 1.13
CA GLN A 405 8.88 -8.84 1.62
C GLN A 405 9.66 -8.24 0.44
N ALA A 406 9.81 -6.92 0.46
CA ALA A 406 10.70 -6.24 -0.48
C ALA A 406 12.15 -6.58 -0.21
N ALA A 407 12.96 -6.67 -1.26
CA ALA A 407 14.39 -6.75 -1.12
C ALA A 407 14.99 -5.43 -0.56
N GLU A 408 16.14 -5.56 0.08
CA GLU A 408 16.90 -4.40 0.58
C GLU A 408 17.39 -3.50 -0.57
N ASN A 409 17.87 -4.12 -1.64
CA ASN A 409 18.18 -3.43 -2.88
C ASN A 409 16.93 -3.33 -3.75
N ARG A 410 16.69 -2.14 -4.31
CA ARG A 410 15.47 -1.87 -5.08
C ARG A 410 15.42 -2.67 -6.38
N ASP A 411 16.55 -2.91 -7.02
CA ASP A 411 16.60 -3.56 -8.34
C ASP A 411 16.66 -5.09 -8.25
N THR A 412 16.48 -5.66 -7.06
CA THR A 412 16.48 -7.10 -6.81
C THR A 412 15.06 -7.61 -6.51
N HIS A 413 14.81 -8.86 -6.88
CA HIS A 413 13.56 -9.57 -6.60
C HIS A 413 13.32 -9.68 -5.09
N GLY A 414 12.05 -9.61 -4.69
CA GLY A 414 11.63 -9.77 -3.29
C GLY A 414 11.40 -11.23 -2.92
N SER A 415 10.83 -11.46 -1.75
CA SER A 415 10.42 -12.80 -1.29
C SER A 415 8.93 -12.82 -0.96
N LEU A 416 8.27 -13.94 -1.23
CA LEU A 416 6.91 -14.21 -0.77
C LEU A 416 6.98 -15.36 0.23
N TRP A 417 6.83 -15.02 1.52
CA TRP A 417 6.88 -15.99 2.61
C TRP A 417 5.48 -16.52 2.88
N ARG A 418 5.33 -17.84 2.99
CA ARG A 418 4.21 -18.45 3.72
C ARG A 418 4.65 -18.62 5.17
N GLN A 419 3.93 -18.01 6.10
CA GLN A 419 4.20 -18.04 7.53
C GLN A 419 3.00 -18.54 8.33
N ASP A 420 3.30 -19.19 9.44
CA ASP A 420 2.38 -19.56 10.51
C ASP A 420 3.13 -19.46 11.86
N GLU A 421 2.53 -19.96 12.96
CA GLU A 421 3.17 -19.99 14.27
C GLU A 421 4.32 -21.03 14.39
N GLU A 422 4.47 -21.92 13.41
CA GLU A 422 5.49 -22.96 13.38
C GLU A 422 6.75 -22.53 12.59
N GLY A 423 6.60 -21.74 11.53
CA GLY A 423 7.73 -21.30 10.72
C GLY A 423 7.41 -20.37 9.55
N ALA A 424 8.39 -20.27 8.65
CA ALA A 424 8.29 -19.53 7.40
C ALA A 424 8.99 -20.28 6.27
N ASP A 425 8.29 -20.45 5.15
CA ASP A 425 8.80 -21.06 3.92
C ASP A 425 8.67 -20.07 2.76
N ALA A 426 9.60 -20.13 1.79
CA ALA A 426 9.52 -19.40 0.54
C ALA A 426 10.15 -20.20 -0.60
N ALA A 427 9.74 -19.88 -1.84
CA ALA A 427 10.33 -20.46 -3.02
C ALA A 427 11.84 -20.18 -3.13
N LYS A 428 12.60 -21.18 -3.57
CA LYS A 428 14.03 -21.04 -3.86
C LYS A 428 14.26 -20.78 -5.33
N CYS A 429 15.11 -19.81 -5.65
CA CYS A 429 15.35 -19.45 -7.04
C CYS A 429 16.18 -20.55 -7.72
N PRO A 430 15.92 -20.86 -8.99
CA PRO A 430 16.76 -21.75 -9.76
C PRO A 430 18.22 -21.27 -9.77
N ALA A 431 19.17 -22.19 -9.64
CA ALA A 431 20.60 -21.91 -9.43
C ALA A 431 21.29 -21.08 -10.56
N ASN A 432 20.64 -20.93 -11.71
CA ASN A 432 21.13 -20.21 -12.89
C ASN A 432 20.48 -18.84 -13.12
N GLU A 433 19.47 -18.46 -12.33
CA GLU A 433 18.67 -17.23 -12.49
C GLU A 433 18.91 -16.22 -11.36
N SER A 434 19.83 -16.51 -10.43
CA SER A 434 20.22 -15.61 -9.34
C SER A 434 21.01 -14.42 -9.88
N SER A 435 20.29 -13.34 -10.22
CA SER A 435 20.88 -12.11 -10.72
C SER A 435 21.66 -11.39 -9.63
N GLY A 436 22.97 -11.60 -9.62
CA GLY A 436 23.93 -10.56 -9.25
C GLY A 436 24.52 -10.63 -7.84
N THR A 437 25.37 -11.61 -7.57
CA THR A 437 26.72 -11.38 -7.00
C THR A 437 27.56 -12.63 -7.17
N SER A 438 28.75 -12.46 -7.73
CA SER A 438 29.76 -13.51 -7.78
C SER A 438 30.18 -13.95 -6.37
N GLY A 439 29.80 -15.16 -5.96
CA GLY A 439 30.41 -15.84 -4.83
C GLY A 439 29.44 -16.60 -3.94
N ALA A 440 29.56 -17.93 -3.97
CA ALA A 440 28.98 -18.92 -3.06
C ALA A 440 27.46 -19.10 -3.08
N ASP A 441 27.06 -20.37 -3.07
CA ASP A 441 25.68 -20.90 -3.01
C ASP A 441 24.93 -20.41 -1.75
N LEU A 442 24.48 -19.16 -1.74
CA LEU A 442 23.44 -18.71 -0.82
C LEU A 442 22.10 -19.06 -1.47
N GLU A 443 21.30 -19.90 -0.81
CA GLU A 443 19.92 -20.17 -1.21
C GLU A 443 19.16 -18.84 -1.29
N SER A 444 18.93 -18.36 -2.51
CA SER A 444 18.23 -17.11 -2.73
C SER A 444 16.73 -17.36 -2.71
N TYR A 445 16.04 -16.84 -1.70
CA TYR A 445 14.57 -16.77 -1.63
C TYR A 445 14.00 -15.53 -2.36
N ALA A 446 14.87 -14.76 -3.00
CA ALA A 446 14.54 -13.53 -3.71
C ALA A 446 13.97 -13.84 -5.11
N CYS A 447 12.81 -14.51 -5.19
CA CYS A 447 12.22 -14.97 -6.45
C CYS A 447 10.90 -14.28 -6.77
N TRP A 448 10.35 -13.53 -5.84
CA TRP A 448 9.11 -12.78 -6.03
C TRP A 448 9.36 -11.50 -6.81
N GLY A 449 8.36 -11.04 -7.57
CA GLY A 449 8.52 -9.95 -8.54
C GLY A 449 9.13 -8.69 -7.94
N ARG A 450 9.98 -8.01 -8.72
CA ARG A 450 10.63 -6.76 -8.31
C ARG A 450 9.59 -5.68 -8.12
N HIS A 451 9.85 -4.79 -7.16
CA HIS A 451 8.99 -3.65 -6.86
C HIS A 451 7.52 -4.03 -6.62
N SER A 452 7.20 -5.26 -6.22
CA SER A 452 5.81 -5.64 -5.99
C SER A 452 5.19 -4.85 -4.83
N ALA A 453 3.87 -4.78 -4.84
CA ALA A 453 3.07 -4.29 -3.73
C ALA A 453 1.67 -4.88 -3.78
N SER A 454 1.12 -5.13 -2.59
CA SER A 454 -0.23 -5.67 -2.38
C SER A 454 -0.40 -7.10 -2.89
N LEU A 455 -1.24 -7.86 -2.20
CA LEU A 455 -1.65 -9.20 -2.60
C LEU A 455 -3.18 -9.27 -2.58
N SER A 456 -3.80 -9.84 -3.60
CA SER A 456 -5.24 -10.10 -3.61
C SER A 456 -5.55 -11.46 -4.21
N TYR A 457 -6.27 -12.28 -3.47
CA TYR A 457 -6.65 -13.61 -3.92
C TYR A 457 -8.01 -13.62 -4.63
N SER A 458 -8.03 -14.17 -5.84
CA SER A 458 -9.23 -14.49 -6.61
C SER A 458 -9.64 -15.95 -6.33
N PRO A 459 -10.79 -16.18 -5.66
CA PRO A 459 -11.26 -17.55 -5.44
C PRO A 459 -11.76 -18.24 -6.72
N GLU A 460 -12.19 -17.47 -7.72
CA GLU A 460 -12.68 -18.01 -9.00
C GLU A 460 -11.54 -18.66 -9.81
N THR A 461 -10.38 -18.00 -9.85
CA THR A 461 -9.24 -18.47 -10.65
C THR A 461 -8.14 -19.15 -9.84
N GLY A 462 -8.16 -19.02 -8.50
CA GLY A 462 -7.10 -19.49 -7.62
C GLY A 462 -5.80 -18.69 -7.76
N GLU A 463 -5.88 -17.47 -8.29
CA GLU A 463 -4.75 -16.60 -8.58
C GLU A 463 -4.56 -15.53 -7.49
N VAL A 464 -3.31 -15.25 -7.16
CA VAL A 464 -2.88 -14.09 -6.36
C VAL A 464 -2.44 -13.00 -7.31
N TRP A 465 -3.16 -11.88 -7.28
CA TRP A 465 -2.89 -10.68 -8.04
C TRP A 465 -2.03 -9.71 -7.25
N THR A 466 -1.08 -9.09 -7.94
CA THR A 466 -0.21 -8.03 -7.41
C THR A 466 0.19 -7.06 -8.53
N LEU A 467 0.84 -5.96 -8.19
CA LEU A 467 1.30 -4.94 -9.13
C LEU A 467 2.65 -4.37 -8.72
N THR A 468 3.32 -3.62 -9.61
CA THR A 468 4.63 -3.02 -9.32
C THR A 468 4.60 -1.53 -8.97
N ASP A 469 5.44 -1.10 -8.01
CA ASP A 469 5.64 0.25 -7.44
C ASP A 469 7.09 0.46 -6.95
N PRO A 470 7.87 1.47 -7.42
CA PRO A 470 7.80 2.26 -8.65
C PRO A 470 9.08 2.24 -9.53
N VAL A 471 8.87 2.58 -10.82
CA VAL A 471 9.76 3.06 -11.92
C VAL A 471 10.77 2.04 -12.49
N PRO A 472 10.83 1.88 -13.84
CA PRO A 472 10.30 2.78 -14.87
C PRO A 472 8.86 2.51 -15.29
N GLU A 473 8.52 1.30 -15.71
CA GLU A 473 7.17 0.95 -16.18
C GLU A 473 6.42 0.03 -15.19
N ARG A 474 5.13 -0.26 -15.43
CA ARG A 474 4.23 -0.84 -14.41
C ARG A 474 3.52 -2.06 -14.98
N VAL A 475 3.54 -3.15 -14.23
CA VAL A 475 2.88 -4.40 -14.59
C VAL A 475 1.90 -4.81 -13.50
N LEU A 476 0.74 -5.30 -13.93
CA LEU A 476 -0.23 -6.04 -13.14
C LEU A 476 -0.06 -7.51 -13.51
N TYR A 477 0.20 -8.38 -12.54
CA TYR A 477 0.40 -9.79 -12.83
C TYR A 477 -0.29 -10.68 -11.79
N ALA A 478 -0.45 -11.94 -12.18
CA ALA A 478 -1.05 -12.96 -11.34
C ALA A 478 -0.21 -14.24 -11.33
N VAL A 479 -0.17 -14.89 -10.18
CA VAL A 479 0.46 -16.20 -9.96
C VAL A 479 -0.59 -17.12 -9.35
N ARG A 480 -0.62 -18.42 -9.69
CA ARG A 480 -1.53 -19.35 -9.01
C ARG A 480 -1.04 -19.64 -7.60
N LEU A 481 -1.91 -19.55 -6.61
CA LEU A 481 -1.54 -19.81 -5.21
C LEU A 481 -0.97 -21.22 -5.02
N ARG A 482 -1.56 -22.22 -5.70
CA ARG A 482 -1.05 -23.60 -5.67
C ARG A 482 0.38 -23.75 -6.22
N ASP A 483 0.79 -22.87 -7.13
CA ASP A 483 2.14 -22.90 -7.71
C ASP A 483 3.12 -22.26 -6.71
N VAL A 484 2.69 -21.23 -5.96
CA VAL A 484 3.43 -20.70 -4.80
C VAL A 484 3.66 -21.81 -3.78
N ASP A 485 2.59 -22.51 -3.37
CA ASP A 485 2.69 -23.57 -2.36
C ASP A 485 3.57 -24.76 -2.82
N SER A 486 3.51 -25.10 -4.12
CA SER A 486 4.32 -26.19 -4.69
C SER A 486 5.81 -25.84 -4.74
N ALA A 487 6.16 -24.55 -4.73
CA ALA A 487 7.54 -24.09 -4.82
C ALA A 487 8.26 -24.00 -3.46
N LEU A 488 7.56 -24.22 -2.34
CA LEU A 488 8.09 -24.02 -0.98
C LEU A 488 9.11 -25.09 -0.51
N GLY A 489 9.28 -26.20 -1.25
CA GLY A 489 10.27 -27.25 -0.95
C GLY A 489 9.67 -28.64 -0.80
#